data_AF-A0A285U3Y6-F1
#
_entry.id   AF-A0A285U3Y6-F1
#
_cell.length_a   1.000
_cell.length_b   1.000
_cell.length_c   1.000
_cell.angle_alpha   90.00
_cell.angle_beta   90.00
_cell.angle_gamma   90.00
#
_symmetry.space_group_name_H-M   'P 1'
#
loop_
_entity.id
_entity.type
_entity.pdbx_description
1 polymer ?
#
loop_
_entity_poly.entity_id
_entity_poly.type
_entity_poly.pdbx_seq_one_letter_code
_entity_poly.pdbx_strand_id
1 'polypeptide(L)'
;MKMFLYYLLIAFVGFWIAYYFSWPKWTVFIFMVIACIVMLGRMLYVLYGTKNIKSVEKFLANNRKEPIYAFVYEQANGTKEEQLTAIEQILKKYPKGYIYQNYRFVREMLKENFDVAFEEANLIEKEPFMSYSKALVYATYGNRHDALSFELSKEWMKEAILATLAKRENDNISYEEHKQNAIQSAGGIQRYGLIHSL
;
A
#
# COMPACT_ATOMS: atom_id res chain seq x y z
N MET A 1 -4.25 9.15 -17.28
CA MET A 1 -4.95 9.63 -18.49
C MET A 1 -4.03 10.29 -19.52
N LYS A 2 -3.22 11.30 -19.17
CA LYS A 2 -2.28 11.94 -20.11
C LYS A 2 -1.28 10.98 -20.79
N MET A 3 -0.68 10.05 -20.03
CA MET A 3 0.23 9.02 -20.58
C MET A 3 -0.46 8.09 -21.58
N PHE A 4 -1.70 7.68 -21.30
CA PHE A 4 -2.47 6.82 -22.20
C PHE A 4 -2.78 7.51 -23.53
N LEU A 5 -3.10 8.81 -23.50
CA LEU A 5 -3.27 9.64 -24.70
C LEU A 5 -1.99 9.71 -25.53
N TYR A 6 -0.81 9.85 -24.90
CA TYR A 6 0.47 9.82 -25.63
C TYR A 6 0.72 8.47 -26.31
N TYR A 7 0.42 7.35 -25.64
CA TYR A 7 0.56 6.02 -26.25
C TYR A 7 -0.42 5.77 -27.39
N LEU A 8 -1.66 6.25 -27.28
CA LEU A 8 -2.62 6.21 -28.40
C LEU A 8 -2.12 7.01 -29.60
N LEU A 9 -1.53 8.18 -29.35
CA LEU A 9 -0.99 9.03 -30.41
C LEU A 9 0.23 8.38 -31.07
N ILE A 10 1.14 7.79 -30.29
CA ILE A 10 2.28 7.01 -30.79
C ILE A 10 1.81 5.81 -31.61
N ALA A 11 0.76 5.11 -31.17
CA ALA A 11 0.19 3.99 -31.90
C ALA A 11 -0.46 4.42 -33.22
N PHE A 12 -1.17 5.55 -33.23
CA PHE A 12 -1.78 6.10 -34.43
C PHE A 12 -0.70 6.48 -35.46
N VAL A 13 0.35 7.19 -35.03
CA VAL A 13 1.50 7.54 -35.89
C VAL A 13 2.23 6.27 -36.37
N GLY A 14 2.44 5.30 -35.48
CA GLY A 14 3.06 4.02 -35.81
C GLY A 14 2.28 3.22 -36.87
N PHE A 15 0.95 3.30 -36.85
CA PHE A 15 0.09 2.67 -37.86
C PHE A 15 0.27 3.31 -39.24
N TRP A 16 0.35 4.64 -39.32
CA TRP A 16 0.61 5.34 -40.57
C TRP A 16 2.01 5.05 -41.13
N ILE A 17 3.03 4.95 -40.26
CA ILE A 17 4.39 4.57 -40.67
C ILE A 17 4.41 3.14 -41.19
N ALA A 18 3.78 2.20 -40.48
CA ALA A 18 3.71 0.80 -40.91
C ALA A 18 2.96 0.66 -42.26
N TYR A 19 1.92 1.47 -42.48
CA TYR A 19 1.23 1.54 -43.76
C TYR A 19 2.13 2.04 -44.89
N TYR A 20 2.87 3.14 -44.67
CA TYR A 20 3.77 3.72 -45.67
C TYR A 20 4.91 2.78 -46.07
N PHE A 21 5.48 2.04 -45.11
CA PHE A 21 6.57 1.08 -45.33
C PHE A 21 6.10 -0.33 -45.70
N SER A 22 4.79 -0.54 -45.91
CA SER A 22 4.20 -1.87 -46.20
C SER A 22 4.55 -2.95 -45.16
N TRP A 23 4.74 -2.55 -43.90
CA TRP A 23 5.02 -3.48 -42.80
C TRP A 23 3.77 -4.27 -42.40
N PRO A 24 3.93 -5.51 -41.89
CA PRO A 24 2.81 -6.26 -41.34
C PRO A 24 2.14 -5.45 -40.22
N LYS A 25 0.84 -5.20 -40.33
CA LYS A 25 0.08 -4.39 -39.36
C LYS A 25 0.16 -4.90 -37.92
N TRP A 26 0.43 -6.19 -37.74
CA TRP A 26 0.66 -6.84 -36.45
C TRP A 26 1.90 -6.32 -35.71
N THR A 27 2.88 -5.72 -36.40
CA THR A 27 4.08 -5.14 -35.76
C THR A 27 3.72 -4.00 -34.80
N VAL A 28 2.82 -3.10 -35.21
CA VAL A 28 2.33 -1.99 -34.38
C VAL A 28 1.61 -2.51 -33.14
N PHE A 29 0.83 -3.59 -33.30
CA PHE A 29 0.17 -4.25 -32.19
C PHE A 29 1.18 -4.84 -31.18
N ILE A 30 2.23 -5.52 -31.65
CA ILE A 30 3.29 -6.05 -30.79
C ILE A 30 3.97 -4.93 -29.99
N PHE A 31 4.35 -3.82 -30.65
CA PHE A 31 4.95 -2.67 -29.95
C PHE A 31 4.00 -2.05 -28.92
N MET A 32 2.70 -1.98 -29.21
CA MET A 32 1.70 -1.50 -28.25
C MET A 32 1.60 -2.41 -27.03
N VAL A 33 1.58 -3.74 -27.22
CA VAL A 33 1.56 -4.71 -26.13
C VAL A 33 2.82 -4.57 -25.27
N ILE A 34 4.01 -4.49 -25.87
CA ILE A 34 5.27 -4.28 -25.15
C ILE A 34 5.23 -2.98 -24.34
N ALA A 35 4.79 -1.87 -24.94
CA ALA A 35 4.67 -0.60 -24.24
C ALA A 35 3.71 -0.67 -23.05
N CYS A 36 2.60 -1.40 -23.20
CA CYS A 36 1.62 -1.59 -22.13
C CYS A 36 2.22 -2.42 -20.98
N ILE A 37 2.94 -3.51 -21.29
CA ILE A 37 3.65 -4.33 -20.30
C ILE A 37 4.70 -3.51 -19.55
N VAL A 38 5.52 -2.72 -20.26
CA VAL A 38 6.54 -1.87 -19.64
C VAL A 38 5.90 -0.82 -18.72
N MET A 39 4.78 -0.20 -19.15
CA MET A 39 4.07 0.79 -18.34
C MET A 39 3.49 0.18 -17.06
N LEU A 40 2.79 -0.95 -17.18
CA LEU A 40 2.23 -1.67 -16.03
C LEU A 40 3.34 -2.17 -15.11
N GLY A 41 4.42 -2.74 -15.67
CA GLY A 41 5.58 -3.20 -14.92
C GLY A 41 6.23 -2.08 -14.12
N ARG A 42 6.40 -0.89 -14.71
CA ARG A 42 6.93 0.28 -14.00
C ARG A 42 6.02 0.73 -12.86
N MET A 43 4.70 0.76 -13.09
CA MET A 43 3.73 1.12 -12.06
C MET A 43 3.78 0.12 -10.90
N LEU A 44 3.72 -1.18 -11.19
CA LEU A 44 3.80 -2.25 -10.18
C LEU A 44 5.13 -2.21 -9.43
N TYR A 45 6.23 -1.91 -10.11
CA TYR A 45 7.53 -1.76 -9.48
C TYR A 45 7.56 -0.62 -8.47
N VAL A 46 6.94 0.53 -8.77
CA VAL A 46 6.81 1.63 -7.80
C VAL A 46 5.90 1.26 -6.64
N LEU A 47 4.80 0.54 -6.90
CA LEU A 47 3.84 0.13 -5.88
C LEU A 47 4.41 -0.89 -4.88
N TYR A 48 5.22 -1.84 -5.36
CA TYR A 48 5.60 -3.01 -4.55
C TYR A 48 7.12 -3.21 -4.38
N GLY A 49 7.93 -2.80 -5.35
CA GLY A 49 9.32 -3.23 -5.45
C GLY A 49 10.37 -2.17 -5.10
N THR A 50 10.08 -0.89 -5.37
CA THR A 50 11.09 0.16 -5.23
C THR A 50 11.42 0.43 -3.76
N LYS A 51 12.71 0.63 -3.46
CA LYS A 51 13.16 1.15 -2.16
C LYS A 51 13.32 2.68 -2.16
N ASN A 52 13.13 3.33 -3.32
CA ASN A 52 13.27 4.78 -3.46
C ASN A 52 12.00 5.50 -3.01
N ILE A 53 12.01 5.95 -1.76
CA ILE A 53 10.87 6.62 -1.10
C ILE A 53 10.43 7.89 -1.84
N LYS A 54 11.37 8.68 -2.39
CA LYS A 54 11.04 9.88 -3.19
C LYS A 54 10.23 9.53 -4.43
N SER A 55 10.48 8.37 -5.04
CA SER A 55 9.72 7.90 -6.19
C SER A 55 8.30 7.47 -5.81
N VAL A 56 8.15 6.80 -4.65
CA VAL A 56 6.84 6.43 -4.09
C VAL A 56 6.04 7.67 -3.73
N GLU A 57 6.64 8.62 -3.02
CA GLU A 57 6.00 9.88 -2.64
C GLU A 57 5.53 10.67 -3.85
N LYS A 58 6.40 10.85 -4.86
CA LYS A 58 6.02 11.51 -6.11
C LYS A 58 4.88 10.78 -6.82
N PHE A 59 4.87 9.45 -6.78
CA PHE A 59 3.76 8.67 -7.34
C PHE A 59 2.47 8.92 -6.57
N LEU A 60 2.49 8.86 -5.23
CA LEU A 60 1.34 9.10 -4.37
C LEU A 60 0.77 10.51 -4.59
N ALA A 61 1.64 11.54 -4.55
CA ALA A 61 1.28 12.93 -4.79
C ALA A 61 0.56 13.13 -6.14
N ASN A 62 1.07 12.51 -7.21
CA ASN A 62 0.48 12.60 -8.55
C ASN A 62 -0.84 11.82 -8.69
N ASN A 63 -1.11 10.87 -7.80
CA ASN A 63 -2.28 10.00 -7.87
C ASN A 63 -3.23 10.16 -6.65
N ARG A 64 -3.16 11.28 -5.91
CA ARG A 64 -4.06 11.60 -4.76
C ARG A 64 -5.55 11.60 -5.09
N LYS A 65 -5.94 11.58 -6.36
CA LYS A 65 -7.34 11.39 -6.77
C LYS A 65 -7.89 10.01 -6.40
N GLU A 66 -7.01 9.02 -6.24
CA GLU A 66 -7.35 7.71 -5.73
C GLU A 66 -7.28 7.75 -4.20
N PRO A 67 -8.41 7.57 -3.47
CA PRO A 67 -8.44 7.74 -2.01
C PRO A 67 -7.44 6.87 -1.24
N ILE A 68 -7.15 5.66 -1.73
CA ILE A 68 -6.13 4.78 -1.13
C ILE A 68 -4.74 5.44 -1.17
N TYR A 69 -4.37 6.07 -2.30
CA TYR A 69 -3.09 6.77 -2.42
C TYR A 69 -3.08 8.09 -1.67
N ALA A 70 -4.22 8.77 -1.57
CA ALA A 70 -4.36 9.94 -0.71
C ALA A 70 -4.05 9.58 0.75
N PHE A 71 -4.70 8.54 1.29
CA PHE A 71 -4.46 8.10 2.67
C PHE A 71 -2.98 7.85 2.97
N VAL A 72 -2.30 7.06 2.12
CA VAL A 72 -0.88 6.75 2.33
C VAL A 72 -0.02 8.03 2.23
N TYR A 73 -0.35 8.95 1.33
CA TYR A 73 0.33 10.24 1.25
C TYR A 73 0.16 11.08 2.54
N GLU A 74 -1.07 11.13 3.08
CA GLU A 74 -1.38 11.87 4.31
C GLU A 74 -0.72 11.27 5.56
N GLN A 75 -0.31 9.99 5.56
CA GLN A 75 0.45 9.42 6.68
C GLN A 75 1.78 10.17 6.93
N ALA A 76 2.38 10.72 5.88
CA ALA A 76 3.65 11.45 5.97
C ALA A 76 3.49 12.97 5.97
N ASN A 77 2.45 13.47 5.30
CA ASN A 77 2.33 14.89 4.96
C ASN A 77 1.11 15.57 5.58
N GLY A 78 0.20 14.80 6.17
CA GLY A 78 -1.10 15.28 6.64
C GLY A 78 -1.31 15.08 8.14
N THR A 79 -2.36 15.72 8.61
CA THR A 79 -2.92 15.60 9.96
C THR A 79 -3.71 14.31 10.13
N LYS A 80 -4.00 13.95 11.39
CA LYS A 80 -4.87 12.81 11.73
C LYS A 80 -6.26 12.97 11.09
N GLU A 81 -6.77 14.19 11.05
CA GLU A 81 -8.05 14.57 10.46
C GLU A 81 -8.05 14.38 8.93
N GLU A 82 -6.95 14.74 8.26
CA GLU A 82 -6.79 14.50 6.82
C GLU A 82 -6.68 13.02 6.49
N GLN A 83 -5.98 12.24 7.32
CA GLN A 83 -5.94 10.78 7.20
C GLN A 83 -7.34 10.17 7.36
N LEU A 84 -8.11 10.58 8.39
CA LEU A 84 -9.48 10.13 8.59
C LEU A 84 -10.39 10.52 7.42
N THR A 85 -10.24 11.73 6.90
CA THR A 85 -11.00 12.19 5.72
C THR A 85 -10.71 11.33 4.50
N ALA A 86 -9.43 10.99 4.26
CA ALA A 86 -9.05 10.09 3.17
C ALA A 86 -9.65 8.68 3.37
N ILE A 87 -9.67 8.16 4.59
CA ILE A 87 -10.31 6.87 4.90
C ILE A 87 -11.81 6.91 4.60
N GLU A 88 -12.53 7.96 5.00
CA GLU A 88 -13.97 8.08 4.69
C GLU A 88 -14.24 8.12 3.18
N GLN A 89 -13.35 8.74 2.40
CA GLN A 89 -13.43 8.68 0.93
C GLN A 89 -13.19 7.27 0.38
N ILE A 90 -12.28 6.49 0.98
CA ILE A 90 -12.06 5.08 0.65
C ILE A 90 -13.32 4.27 0.93
N LEU A 91 -13.91 4.41 2.13
CA LEU A 91 -15.11 3.67 2.54
C LEU A 91 -16.32 3.99 1.65
N LYS A 92 -16.44 5.25 1.21
CA LYS A 92 -17.47 5.66 0.26
C LYS A 92 -17.26 5.05 -1.14
N LYS A 93 -16.01 4.98 -1.59
CA LYS A 93 -15.66 4.46 -2.92
C LYS A 93 -15.72 2.94 -3.00
N TYR A 94 -15.34 2.26 -1.91
CA TYR A 94 -15.29 0.81 -1.79
C TYR A 94 -16.21 0.36 -0.65
N PRO A 95 -17.54 0.34 -0.83
CA PRO A 95 -18.50 0.13 0.25
C PRO A 95 -18.59 -1.33 0.77
N LYS A 96 -17.82 -2.26 0.21
CA LYS A 96 -17.85 -3.69 0.57
C LYS A 96 -16.52 -4.39 0.25
N GLY A 97 -16.35 -5.58 0.81
CA GLY A 97 -15.21 -6.46 0.58
C GLY A 97 -13.98 -6.11 1.43
N TYR A 98 -12.84 -6.75 1.15
CA TYR A 98 -11.66 -6.67 2.01
C TYR A 98 -11.13 -5.24 2.19
N ILE A 99 -11.20 -4.39 1.15
CA ILE A 99 -10.74 -3.00 1.23
C ILE A 99 -11.56 -2.25 2.28
N TYR A 100 -12.89 -2.40 2.22
CA TYR A 100 -13.80 -1.76 3.17
C TYR A 100 -13.47 -2.14 4.61
N GLN A 101 -13.38 -3.44 4.89
CA GLN A 101 -13.13 -3.92 6.26
C GLN A 101 -11.74 -3.56 6.77
N ASN A 102 -10.71 -3.66 5.92
CA ASN A 102 -9.35 -3.25 6.29
C ASN A 102 -9.30 -1.76 6.63
N TYR A 103 -10.01 -0.91 5.90
CA TYR A 103 -10.00 0.53 6.17
C TYR A 103 -10.91 0.95 7.33
N ARG A 104 -11.94 0.17 7.67
CA ARG A 104 -12.65 0.33 8.96
C ARG A 104 -11.73 0.00 10.12
N PHE A 105 -10.99 -1.11 10.04
CA PHE A 105 -9.96 -1.45 11.01
C PHE A 105 -8.94 -0.32 11.19
N VAL A 106 -8.33 0.17 10.10
CA VAL A 106 -7.35 1.26 10.15
C VAL A 106 -7.96 2.53 10.75
N ARG A 107 -9.23 2.84 10.45
CA ARG A 107 -9.92 4.00 11.03
C ARG A 107 -10.02 3.91 12.55
N GLU A 108 -10.44 2.76 13.06
CA GLU A 108 -10.63 2.57 14.50
C GLU A 108 -9.29 2.48 15.23
N MET A 109 -8.25 1.89 14.61
CA MET A 109 -6.87 1.99 15.11
C MET A 109 -6.41 3.44 15.22
N LEU A 110 -6.66 4.26 14.19
CA LEU A 110 -6.27 5.67 14.19
C LEU A 110 -7.05 6.46 15.24
N LYS A 111 -8.33 6.13 15.48
CA LYS A 111 -9.14 6.71 16.55
C LYS A 111 -8.82 6.19 17.96
N GLU A 112 -7.93 5.21 18.07
CA GLU A 112 -7.58 4.52 19.33
C GLU A 112 -8.76 3.75 19.94
N ASN A 113 -9.75 3.38 19.12
CA ASN A 113 -10.89 2.54 19.50
C ASN A 113 -10.53 1.06 19.33
N PHE A 114 -9.57 0.56 20.11
CA PHE A 114 -8.93 -0.74 19.87
C PHE A 114 -9.88 -1.94 20.00
N ASP A 115 -10.90 -1.87 20.86
CA ASP A 115 -11.92 -2.92 20.96
C ASP A 115 -12.73 -3.03 19.66
N VAL A 116 -13.18 -1.89 19.12
CA VAL A 116 -13.87 -1.84 17.84
C VAL A 116 -12.93 -2.23 16.69
N ALA A 117 -11.67 -1.81 16.74
CA ALA A 117 -10.68 -2.23 15.76
C ALA A 117 -10.51 -3.77 15.75
N PHE A 118 -10.54 -4.42 16.92
CA PHE A 118 -10.51 -5.88 16.99
C PHE A 118 -11.74 -6.53 16.33
N GLU A 119 -12.93 -5.98 16.57
CA GLU A 119 -14.15 -6.42 15.89
C GLU A 119 -14.04 -6.27 14.37
N GLU A 120 -13.57 -5.12 13.87
CA GLU A 120 -13.34 -4.92 12.43
C GLU A 120 -12.30 -5.90 11.87
N ALA A 121 -11.23 -6.17 12.63
CA ALA A 121 -10.21 -7.13 12.24
C ALA A 121 -10.79 -8.54 12.05
N ASN A 122 -11.74 -8.95 12.89
CA ASN A 122 -12.44 -10.25 12.73
C ASN A 122 -13.28 -10.34 11.45
N LEU A 123 -13.68 -9.21 10.88
CA LEU A 123 -14.48 -9.15 9.65
C LEU A 123 -13.61 -9.09 8.38
N ILE A 124 -12.29 -9.06 8.50
CA ILE A 124 -11.39 -9.10 7.35
C ILE A 124 -11.34 -10.55 6.82
N GLU A 125 -11.93 -10.80 5.65
CA GLU A 125 -12.03 -12.15 5.09
C GLU A 125 -10.73 -12.66 4.41
N LYS A 126 -9.64 -11.88 4.44
CA LYS A 126 -8.43 -12.14 3.64
C LYS A 126 -7.19 -12.30 4.50
N GLU A 127 -6.58 -13.48 4.45
CA GLU A 127 -5.26 -13.71 5.05
C GLU A 127 -4.11 -13.23 4.15
N PRO A 128 -2.95 -12.84 4.72
CA PRO A 128 -2.64 -12.76 6.16
C PRO A 128 -3.14 -11.49 6.85
N PHE A 129 -3.98 -10.67 6.20
CA PHE A 129 -4.36 -9.35 6.71
C PHE A 129 -5.24 -9.44 7.96
N MET A 130 -6.15 -10.41 8.02
CA MET A 130 -6.94 -10.67 9.23
C MET A 130 -6.02 -10.96 10.42
N SER A 131 -5.14 -11.94 10.28
CA SER A 131 -4.21 -12.33 11.33
C SER A 131 -3.27 -11.19 11.74
N TYR A 132 -2.76 -10.44 10.76
CA TYR A 132 -1.92 -9.26 11.03
C TYR A 132 -2.67 -8.17 11.82
N SER A 133 -3.90 -7.85 11.42
CA SER A 133 -4.71 -6.84 12.11
C SER A 133 -5.01 -7.23 13.56
N LYS A 134 -5.33 -8.50 13.82
CA LYS A 134 -5.54 -9.00 15.19
C LYS A 134 -4.25 -8.95 16.00
N ALA A 135 -3.14 -9.42 15.44
CA ALA A 135 -1.83 -9.37 16.08
C ALA A 135 -1.44 -7.93 16.45
N LEU A 136 -1.73 -6.96 15.58
CA LEU A 136 -1.43 -5.55 15.81
C LEU A 136 -2.23 -4.97 16.98
N VAL A 137 -3.51 -5.35 17.12
CA VAL A 137 -4.32 -4.94 18.28
C VAL A 137 -3.75 -5.51 19.57
N TYR A 138 -3.47 -6.82 19.60
CA TYR A 138 -2.85 -7.45 20.78
C TYR A 138 -1.50 -6.83 21.14
N ALA A 139 -0.66 -6.54 20.13
CA ALA A 139 0.62 -5.88 20.33
C ALA A 139 0.46 -4.47 20.92
N THR A 140 -0.55 -3.73 20.45
CA THR A 140 -0.88 -2.39 20.97
C THR A 140 -1.27 -2.44 22.45
N TYR A 141 -2.01 -3.47 22.87
CA TYR A 141 -2.31 -3.71 24.29
C TYR A 141 -1.10 -4.20 25.10
N GLY A 142 -0.04 -4.69 24.45
CA GLY A 142 1.13 -5.31 25.10
C GLY A 142 0.93 -6.79 25.41
N ASN A 143 -0.10 -7.42 24.82
CA ASN A 143 -0.33 -8.85 24.95
C ASN A 143 0.58 -9.61 23.98
N ARG A 144 1.84 -9.81 24.39
CA ARG A 144 2.87 -10.49 23.60
C ARG A 144 2.50 -11.91 23.22
N HIS A 145 1.87 -12.67 24.13
CA HIS A 145 1.53 -14.07 23.86
C HIS A 145 0.55 -14.18 22.68
N ASP A 146 -0.55 -13.43 22.73
CA ASP A 146 -1.57 -13.48 21.69
C ASP A 146 -1.09 -12.82 20.39
N ALA A 147 -0.33 -11.71 20.48
CA ALA A 147 0.23 -11.04 19.32
C ALA A 147 1.16 -11.94 18.49
N LEU A 148 1.92 -12.83 19.15
CA LEU A 148 2.87 -13.75 18.50
C LEU A 148 2.26 -15.12 18.15
N SER A 149 0.99 -15.35 18.49
CA SER A 149 0.29 -16.61 18.16
C SER A 149 -0.07 -16.73 16.68
N PHE A 150 -0.07 -15.61 15.94
CA PHE A 150 -0.45 -15.56 14.53
C PHE A 150 0.74 -15.84 13.60
N GLU A 151 0.55 -16.75 12.65
CA GLU A 151 1.56 -17.04 11.63
C GLU A 151 1.48 -16.03 10.47
N LEU A 152 2.45 -15.11 10.42
CA LEU A 152 2.48 -14.06 9.40
C LEU A 152 3.45 -14.42 8.27
N SER A 153 2.95 -14.49 7.03
CA SER A 153 3.77 -14.91 5.88
C SER A 153 4.73 -13.82 5.36
N LYS A 154 4.58 -12.58 5.80
CA LYS A 154 5.41 -11.44 5.35
C LYS A 154 6.31 -10.97 6.47
N GLU A 155 7.61 -10.90 6.20
CA GLU A 155 8.61 -10.52 7.20
C GLU A 155 8.35 -9.14 7.79
N TRP A 156 8.01 -8.16 6.94
CA TRP A 156 7.69 -6.81 7.42
C TRP A 156 6.52 -6.78 8.41
N MET A 157 5.56 -7.71 8.29
CA MET A 157 4.43 -7.78 9.22
C MET A 157 4.91 -8.27 10.59
N LYS A 158 5.72 -9.33 10.64
CA LYS A 158 6.29 -9.86 11.88
C LYS A 158 7.10 -8.78 12.60
N GLU A 159 8.00 -8.14 11.88
CA GLU A 159 8.87 -7.09 12.41
C GLU A 159 8.07 -5.87 12.88
N ALA A 160 6.98 -5.51 12.20
CA ALA A 160 6.10 -4.44 12.66
C ALA A 160 5.35 -4.80 13.97
N ILE A 161 4.94 -6.06 14.16
CA ILE A 161 4.35 -6.54 15.42
C ILE A 161 5.37 -6.48 16.55
N LEU A 162 6.60 -6.96 16.31
CA LEU A 162 7.69 -6.94 17.29
C LEU A 162 8.09 -5.50 17.67
N ALA A 163 8.16 -4.59 16.69
CA ALA A 163 8.38 -3.17 16.97
C ALA A 163 7.27 -2.59 17.84
N THR A 164 6.00 -2.90 17.54
CA THR A 164 4.86 -2.42 18.33
C THR A 164 4.91 -2.92 19.77
N LEU A 165 5.24 -4.20 19.98
CA LEU A 165 5.43 -4.78 21.31
C LEU A 165 6.58 -4.11 22.07
N ALA A 166 7.76 -3.96 21.44
CA ALA A 166 8.91 -3.32 22.06
C ALA A 166 8.61 -1.86 22.46
N LYS A 167 7.89 -1.12 21.61
CA LYS A 167 7.40 0.23 21.93
C LYS A 167 6.49 0.22 23.15
N ARG A 168 5.61 -0.77 23.26
CA ARG A 168 4.71 -0.93 24.42
C ARG A 168 5.44 -1.32 25.70
N GLU A 169 6.53 -2.08 25.57
CA GLU A 169 7.42 -2.51 26.65
C GLU A 169 8.43 -1.40 27.07
N ASN A 170 8.44 -0.25 26.39
CA ASN A 170 9.44 0.83 26.53
C ASN A 170 10.89 0.36 26.23
N ASP A 171 11.05 -0.70 25.43
CA ASP A 171 12.34 -1.16 24.93
C ASP A 171 12.69 -0.44 23.63
N ASN A 172 13.34 0.71 23.76
CA ASN A 172 13.71 1.55 22.62
C ASN A 172 14.75 0.89 21.69
N ILE A 173 15.59 -0.02 22.21
CA ILE A 173 16.64 -0.68 21.42
C ILE A 173 15.97 -1.68 20.48
N SER A 174 15.16 -2.60 21.04
CA SER A 174 14.43 -3.58 20.25
C SER A 174 13.42 -2.93 19.31
N TYR A 175 12.80 -1.83 19.75
CA TYR A 175 11.90 -1.06 18.90
C TYR A 175 12.58 -0.54 17.63
N GLU A 176 13.73 0.12 17.75
CA GLU A 176 14.45 0.63 16.58
C GLU A 176 14.98 -0.49 15.69
N GLU A 177 15.46 -1.59 16.26
CA GLU A 177 15.90 -2.77 15.49
C GLU A 177 14.76 -3.34 14.63
N HIS A 178 13.64 -3.70 15.27
CA HIS A 178 12.49 -4.29 14.58
C HIS A 178 11.85 -3.31 13.59
N LYS A 179 11.80 -2.01 13.92
CA LYS A 179 11.35 -0.97 12.99
C LYS A 179 12.20 -0.94 11.73
N GLN A 180 13.53 -0.95 11.86
CA GLN A 180 14.42 -0.95 10.69
C GLN A 180 14.27 -2.24 9.87
N ASN A 181 14.14 -3.39 10.51
CA ASN A 181 13.92 -4.67 9.82
C ASN A 181 12.59 -4.69 9.05
N ALA A 182 11.52 -4.16 9.64
CA ALA A 182 10.23 -4.01 8.97
C ALA A 182 10.35 -3.13 7.71
N ILE A 183 11.02 -1.98 7.83
CA ILE A 183 11.24 -1.06 6.71
C ILE A 183 12.09 -1.75 5.63
N GLN A 184 13.19 -2.42 5.98
CA GLN A 184 14.12 -3.05 5.04
C GLN A 184 13.53 -4.22 4.26
N SER A 185 12.62 -4.98 4.87
CA SER A 185 11.93 -6.11 4.25
C SER A 185 10.72 -5.70 3.40
N ALA A 186 10.27 -4.43 3.49
CA ALA A 186 9.21 -3.88 2.67
C ALA A 186 9.73 -3.12 1.42
N GLY A 187 8.87 -3.03 0.40
CA GLY A 187 9.07 -2.24 -0.81
C GLY A 187 7.85 -1.36 -1.13
N GLY A 188 8.06 -0.38 -2.00
CA GLY A 188 7.02 0.49 -2.55
C GLY A 188 6.19 1.22 -1.51
N ILE A 189 4.87 1.19 -1.68
CA ILE A 189 3.91 1.88 -0.80
C ILE A 189 3.98 1.32 0.62
N GLN A 190 4.16 0.00 0.79
CA GLN A 190 4.23 -0.59 2.13
C GLN A 190 5.44 -0.05 2.91
N ARG A 191 6.59 0.08 2.25
CA ARG A 191 7.80 0.67 2.85
C ARG A 191 7.56 2.12 3.26
N TYR A 192 6.89 2.89 2.40
CA TYR A 192 6.54 4.28 2.70
C TYR A 192 5.64 4.37 3.93
N GLY A 193 4.58 3.57 4.00
CA GLY A 193 3.69 3.52 5.16
C GLY A 193 4.43 3.22 6.46
N LEU A 194 5.27 2.17 6.47
CA LEU A 194 6.04 1.77 7.66
C LEU A 194 6.99 2.86 8.18
N ILE A 195 7.61 3.64 7.28
CA ILE A 195 8.49 4.76 7.67
C ILE A 195 7.73 5.83 8.46
N HIS A 196 6.46 6.04 8.12
CA HIS A 196 5.64 7.13 8.65
C HIS A 196 4.63 6.68 9.71
N SER A 197 4.48 5.38 9.96
CA SER A 197 3.51 4.84 10.93
C SER A 197 4.13 4.19 12.17
N LEU A 198 5.39 3.77 12.14
CA LEU A 198 6.09 3.15 13.28
C LEU A 198 6.78 4.21 14.15
#